data_AF-A0A9X4CJA2-F1
#
_entry.id   AF-A0A9X4CJA2-F1
#
_cell.length_a   1.000
_cell.length_b   1.000
_cell.length_c   1.000
_cell.angle_alpha   90.00
_cell.angle_beta   90.00
_cell.angle_gamma   90.00
#
_symmetry.space_group_name_H-M   'P 1'
#
loop_
_entity.id
_entity.type
_entity.pdbx_description
1 polymer ?
#
loop_
_entity_poly.entity_id
_entity_poly.type
_entity_poly.pdbx_seq_one_letter_code
_entity_poly.pdbx_strand_id
1 'polypeptide(L)'
;MMPKAINISDTIKVKSIDTGGQSAGNGGDGTFKGAIISKPTVNYDPTNKAEGADVHVSTGDHVKQTADWDAGGANAKASVFSKAHGGDAESNGSQKSYSGYDTSKVYANTDATQINKLAVDQHQEVVAGIGGDGGDGNFAWGGGVTFHLDTL
;
A
#
# COMPACT_ATOMS: atom_id res chain seq x y z
N MET A 1 -12.81 -22.39 124.11
CA MET A 1 -12.33 -21.31 123.21
C MET A 1 -12.10 -21.93 121.85
N MET A 2 -12.77 -21.49 120.79
CA MET A 2 -12.61 -22.08 119.45
C MET A 2 -11.30 -21.61 118.81
N PRO A 3 -10.56 -22.47 118.06
CA PRO A 3 -9.36 -22.06 117.34
C PRO A 3 -9.70 -20.95 116.34
N LYS A 4 -8.92 -19.89 116.35
CA LYS A 4 -9.03 -18.79 115.40
C LYS A 4 -8.49 -19.26 114.05
N ALA A 5 -9.29 -19.14 112.99
CA ALA A 5 -8.83 -19.45 111.63
C ALA A 5 -7.59 -18.60 111.29
N ILE A 6 -6.51 -19.26 110.87
CA ILE A 6 -5.33 -18.59 110.35
C ILE A 6 -5.58 -18.33 108.87
N ASN A 7 -5.83 -17.08 108.50
CA ASN A 7 -5.84 -16.66 107.11
C ASN A 7 -4.42 -16.27 106.72
N ILE A 8 -3.73 -17.13 105.98
CA ILE A 8 -2.43 -16.80 105.39
C ILE A 8 -2.71 -16.12 104.05
N SER A 9 -2.29 -14.86 103.91
CA SER A 9 -2.41 -14.08 102.67
C SER A 9 -1.02 -13.65 102.23
N ASP A 10 -0.73 -13.79 100.95
CA ASP A 10 0.46 -13.20 100.31
C ASP A 10 0.04 -12.39 99.06
N THR A 11 0.93 -11.55 98.54
CA THR A 11 0.70 -10.71 97.36
C THR A 11 1.66 -11.07 96.23
N ILE A 12 1.12 -11.53 95.10
CA ILE A 12 1.90 -11.71 93.88
C ILE A 12 1.89 -10.39 93.09
N LYS A 13 3.06 -9.75 92.97
CA LYS A 13 3.23 -8.53 92.15
C LYS A 13 3.81 -8.88 90.78
N VAL A 14 2.99 -8.79 89.73
CA VAL A 14 3.44 -8.89 88.34
C VAL A 14 3.82 -7.50 87.84
N LYS A 15 5.09 -7.29 87.45
CA LYS A 15 5.61 -5.97 87.04
C LYS A 15 5.20 -5.57 85.61
N SER A 16 5.19 -6.53 84.68
CA SER A 16 4.70 -6.35 83.31
C SER A 16 4.45 -7.72 82.68
N ILE A 17 3.57 -7.75 81.67
CA ILE A 17 3.34 -8.91 80.81
C ILE A 17 3.48 -8.38 79.37
N ASP A 18 4.52 -8.81 78.68
CA ASP A 18 4.77 -8.45 77.28
C ASP A 18 4.42 -9.64 76.40
N THR A 19 3.51 -9.44 75.46
CA THR A 19 3.03 -10.48 74.52
C THR A 19 3.72 -10.39 73.16
N GLY A 20 4.67 -9.46 73.00
CA GLY A 20 5.34 -9.16 71.74
C GLY A 20 4.53 -8.25 70.82
N GLY A 21 5.21 -7.67 69.82
CA GLY A 21 4.59 -6.89 68.75
C GLY A 21 4.07 -7.79 67.63
N GLN A 22 2.95 -7.41 67.01
CA GLN A 22 2.36 -8.12 65.88
C GLN A 22 2.55 -7.34 64.58
N SER A 23 2.96 -8.03 63.51
CA SER A 23 3.10 -7.45 62.18
C SER A 23 2.46 -8.38 61.16
N ALA A 24 1.46 -7.88 60.45
CA ALA A 24 0.97 -8.50 59.24
C ALA A 24 1.72 -7.85 58.07
N GLY A 25 2.31 -8.66 57.18
CA GLY A 25 3.17 -8.17 56.10
C GLY A 25 2.46 -7.25 55.11
N ASN A 26 3.20 -6.68 54.15
CA ASN A 26 2.58 -5.96 53.04
C ASN A 26 2.12 -6.98 51.97
N GLY A 27 0.91 -6.79 51.42
CA GLY A 27 0.41 -7.58 50.30
C GLY A 27 1.35 -7.50 49.10
N GLY A 28 1.55 -8.63 48.40
CA GLY A 28 2.56 -8.78 47.35
C GLY A 28 2.34 -7.90 46.10
N ASP A 29 3.38 -7.81 45.28
CA ASP A 29 3.43 -6.93 44.11
C ASP A 29 2.61 -7.45 42.92
N GLY A 30 1.76 -6.58 42.35
CA GLY A 30 1.04 -6.85 41.11
C GLY A 30 1.96 -6.77 39.88
N THR A 31 1.79 -7.68 38.92
CA THR A 31 2.56 -7.67 37.65
C THR A 31 1.73 -7.04 36.53
N PHE A 32 2.30 -6.06 35.82
CA PHE A 32 1.71 -5.50 34.61
C PHE A 32 2.28 -6.19 33.36
N LYS A 33 1.40 -6.64 32.45
CA LYS A 33 1.77 -7.16 31.13
C LYS A 33 0.95 -6.46 30.05
N GLY A 34 1.57 -5.51 29.34
CA GLY A 34 1.01 -4.87 28.15
C GLY A 34 1.71 -5.35 26.87
N ALA A 35 1.14 -5.02 25.71
CA ALA A 35 1.72 -5.31 24.40
C ALA A 35 1.58 -4.11 23.47
N ILE A 36 2.61 -3.89 22.64
CA ILE A 36 2.56 -2.99 21.48
C ILE A 36 2.66 -3.87 20.24
N ILE A 37 1.62 -3.86 19.42
CA ILE A 37 1.55 -4.64 18.20
C ILE A 37 1.60 -3.67 17.03
N SER A 38 2.67 -3.76 16.24
CA SER A 38 2.85 -2.96 15.02
C SER A 38 2.72 -3.88 13.81
N LYS A 39 1.81 -3.55 12.87
CA LYS A 39 1.75 -4.21 11.55
C LYS A 39 1.66 -3.15 10.45
N PRO A 40 2.75 -2.40 10.21
CA PRO A 40 2.76 -1.42 9.14
C PRO A 40 2.67 -2.12 7.80
N THR A 41 1.92 -1.53 6.86
CA THR A 41 1.85 -2.00 5.48
C THR A 41 2.13 -0.86 4.52
N VAL A 42 2.79 -1.20 3.41
CA VAL A 42 3.04 -0.30 2.30
C VAL A 42 2.55 -0.99 1.05
N ASN A 43 1.64 -0.34 0.33
CA ASN A 43 1.23 -0.77 -0.99
C ASN A 43 1.67 0.28 -2.03
N TYR A 44 2.52 -0.15 -2.96
CA TYR A 44 3.02 0.67 -4.06
C TYR A 44 2.58 0.05 -5.37
N ASP A 45 1.75 0.79 -6.11
CA ASP A 45 1.12 0.34 -7.36
C ASP A 45 1.34 1.38 -8.47
N PRO A 46 2.51 1.36 -9.14
CA PRO A 46 2.79 2.24 -10.25
C PRO A 46 2.16 1.71 -11.54
N THR A 47 1.53 2.62 -12.28
CA THR A 47 0.98 2.32 -13.62
C THR A 47 1.49 3.34 -14.63
N ASN A 48 1.81 2.85 -15.83
CA ASN A 48 2.26 3.68 -16.93
C ASN A 48 1.47 3.33 -18.19
N LYS A 49 0.84 4.32 -18.82
CA LYS A 49 0.06 4.14 -20.04
C LYS A 49 0.56 5.12 -21.10
N ALA A 50 0.85 4.61 -22.28
CA ALA A 50 1.16 5.41 -23.46
C ALA A 50 0.18 5.06 -24.59
N GLU A 51 -0.38 6.09 -25.21
CA GLU A 51 -1.27 5.94 -26.38
C GLU A 51 -0.51 6.40 -27.62
N GLY A 52 -0.12 5.42 -28.45
CA GLY A 52 0.62 5.66 -29.68
C GLY A 52 -0.24 6.32 -30.76
N ALA A 53 0.41 7.12 -31.62
CA ALA A 53 -0.24 7.72 -32.78
C ALA A 53 -0.31 6.72 -33.96
N ASP A 54 -1.47 6.69 -34.64
CA ASP A 54 -1.65 6.03 -35.93
C ASP A 54 -1.44 7.04 -37.06
N VAL A 55 -0.56 6.71 -38.00
CA VAL A 55 -0.17 7.63 -39.07
C VAL A 55 -0.18 6.92 -40.42
N HIS A 56 -1.06 7.37 -41.31
CA HIS A 56 -1.11 6.95 -42.71
C HIS A 56 -0.76 8.11 -43.64
N VAL A 57 0.21 7.91 -44.54
CA VAL A 57 0.66 8.93 -45.50
C VAL A 57 0.63 8.36 -46.91
N SER A 58 -0.05 9.04 -47.83
CA SER A 58 -0.09 8.68 -49.25
C SER A 58 0.47 9.84 -50.08
N THR A 59 1.68 9.68 -50.64
CA THR A 59 2.37 10.70 -51.46
C THR A 59 2.36 10.39 -52.95
N GLY A 60 1.45 9.53 -53.42
CA GLY A 60 1.51 8.99 -54.78
C GLY A 60 0.85 9.88 -55.82
N ASP A 61 1.66 10.45 -56.72
CA ASP A 61 1.19 11.03 -57.98
C ASP A 61 0.64 9.93 -58.91
N HIS A 62 -0.62 10.06 -59.31
CA HIS A 62 -1.23 9.15 -60.28
C HIS A 62 -1.26 9.79 -61.66
N VAL A 63 -0.22 9.54 -62.46
CA VAL A 63 -0.13 10.12 -63.80
C VAL A 63 -0.80 9.20 -64.83
N LYS A 64 -2.01 9.57 -65.26
CA LYS A 64 -2.65 8.96 -66.43
C LYS A 64 -2.34 9.80 -67.67
N GLN A 65 -1.89 9.14 -68.73
CA GLN A 65 -1.84 9.73 -70.06
C GLN A 65 -2.70 8.94 -71.02
N THR A 66 -3.44 9.68 -71.82
CA THR A 66 -4.10 9.15 -73.01
C THR A 66 -3.49 9.92 -74.19
N ALA A 67 -2.96 9.20 -75.17
CA ALA A 67 -2.53 9.75 -76.44
C ALA A 67 -3.39 9.15 -77.53
N ASP A 68 -4.05 10.01 -78.31
CA ASP A 68 -4.83 9.61 -79.48
C ASP A 68 -3.96 9.74 -80.73
N TRP A 69 -4.05 8.74 -81.62
CA TRP A 69 -3.25 8.65 -82.84
C TRP A 69 -4.18 8.47 -84.04
N ASP A 70 -4.12 9.40 -85.00
CA ASP A 70 -4.83 9.28 -86.28
C ASP A 70 -3.85 9.50 -87.44
N ALA A 71 -3.48 8.43 -88.15
CA ALA A 71 -2.83 8.56 -89.45
C ALA A 71 -3.90 8.91 -90.48
N GLY A 72 -3.96 10.18 -90.88
CA GLY A 72 -4.88 10.64 -91.91
C GLY A 72 -4.79 9.76 -93.18
N GLY A 73 -5.94 9.31 -93.68
CA GLY A 73 -6.03 8.48 -94.88
C GLY A 73 -5.63 9.24 -96.16
N ALA A 74 -4.85 8.61 -97.04
CA ALA A 74 -4.48 9.20 -98.32
C ALA A 74 -5.62 9.05 -99.35
N ASN A 75 -6.12 10.17 -99.87
CA ASN A 75 -7.19 10.16 -100.89
C ASN A 75 -6.74 10.92 -102.15
N ALA A 76 -6.44 10.20 -103.22
CA ALA A 76 -6.10 10.77 -104.53
C ALA A 76 -6.53 9.83 -105.68
N LYS A 77 -6.88 10.39 -106.85
CA LYS A 77 -7.12 9.62 -108.07
C LYS A 77 -5.79 9.40 -108.81
N ALA A 78 -5.36 8.15 -108.91
CA ALA A 78 -4.07 7.74 -109.49
C ALA A 78 -4.11 7.61 -111.03
N SER A 79 -2.99 7.94 -111.71
CA SER A 79 -2.73 7.55 -113.10
C SER A 79 -1.91 6.24 -113.16
N VAL A 80 -1.70 5.67 -114.37
CA VAL A 80 -1.28 4.26 -114.61
C VAL A 80 0.03 3.81 -113.93
N PHE A 81 0.78 4.68 -113.26
CA PHE A 81 1.96 4.28 -112.48
C PHE A 81 2.08 4.96 -111.10
N SER A 82 1.00 5.56 -110.56
CA SER A 82 1.08 6.26 -109.26
C SER A 82 0.89 5.31 -108.06
N LYS A 83 1.69 5.50 -107.01
CA LYS A 83 1.50 4.90 -105.68
C LYS A 83 1.01 5.96 -104.69
N ALA A 84 0.03 5.61 -103.86
CA ALA A 84 -0.39 6.44 -102.74
C ALA A 84 0.35 5.99 -101.47
N HIS A 85 0.96 6.95 -100.77
CA HIS A 85 1.56 6.75 -99.46
C HIS A 85 0.60 7.32 -98.42
N GLY A 86 0.15 6.49 -97.47
CA GLY A 86 -0.61 6.96 -96.30
C GLY A 86 0.22 7.93 -95.46
N GLY A 87 -0.42 8.79 -94.68
CA GLY A 87 0.30 9.65 -93.75
C GLY A 87 0.96 8.84 -92.63
N ASP A 88 2.11 9.30 -92.15
CA ASP A 88 2.76 8.74 -90.97
C ASP A 88 2.09 9.28 -89.69
N ALA A 89 1.69 8.39 -88.78
CA ALA A 89 1.21 8.80 -87.46
C ALA A 89 2.39 9.06 -86.53
N GLU A 90 2.65 10.33 -86.23
CA GLU A 90 3.65 10.75 -85.25
C GLU A 90 2.97 11.24 -83.97
N SER A 91 3.33 10.70 -82.80
CA SER A 91 3.01 11.34 -81.53
C SER A 91 4.17 12.19 -81.09
N ASN A 92 3.84 13.37 -80.59
CA ASN A 92 4.76 14.26 -79.90
C ASN A 92 4.48 14.29 -78.39
N GLY A 93 3.86 13.23 -77.84
CA GLY A 93 3.52 13.14 -76.41
C GLY A 93 4.78 13.12 -75.54
N SER A 94 5.21 14.28 -75.04
CA SER A 94 6.26 14.37 -74.03
C SER A 94 5.63 14.41 -72.64
N GLN A 95 5.92 13.42 -71.81
CA GLN A 95 5.53 13.42 -70.40
C GLN A 95 6.70 13.88 -69.54
N LYS A 96 6.55 15.03 -68.89
CA LYS A 96 7.47 15.46 -67.82
C LYS A 96 6.67 15.54 -66.52
N SER A 97 6.92 14.58 -65.63
CA SER A 97 6.47 14.66 -64.24
C SER A 97 7.56 15.37 -63.45
N TYR A 98 7.24 16.51 -62.84
CA TYR A 98 8.07 17.11 -61.81
C TYR A 98 7.41 16.77 -60.48
N SER A 99 7.83 15.66 -59.84
CA SER A 99 7.44 15.41 -58.45
C SER A 99 8.17 16.42 -57.57
N GLY A 100 7.50 17.54 -57.33
CA GLY A 100 8.00 18.64 -56.54
C GLY A 100 7.87 18.31 -55.06
N TYR A 101 8.94 17.75 -54.49
CA TYR A 101 9.17 17.65 -53.04
C TYR A 101 8.21 16.73 -52.25
N ASP A 102 8.33 15.41 -52.42
CA ASP A 102 7.52 14.42 -51.68
C ASP A 102 8.00 14.19 -50.23
N THR A 103 8.48 15.22 -49.53
CA THR A 103 8.79 15.08 -48.09
C THR A 103 7.57 15.44 -47.27
N SER A 104 6.69 14.46 -47.01
CA SER A 104 5.65 14.59 -46.00
C SER A 104 6.28 14.53 -44.60
N LYS A 105 6.54 15.70 -44.01
CA LYS A 105 6.85 15.77 -42.57
C LYS A 105 5.59 15.44 -41.79
N VAL A 106 5.60 14.32 -41.07
CA VAL A 106 4.48 13.91 -40.22
C VAL A 106 4.89 13.90 -38.76
N TYR A 107 4.08 14.56 -37.93
CA TYR A 107 4.24 14.58 -36.48
C TYR A 107 3.23 13.62 -35.87
N ALA A 108 3.75 12.60 -35.18
CA ALA A 108 2.98 11.55 -34.54
C ALA A 108 3.10 11.72 -33.02
N ASN A 109 2.42 12.74 -32.48
CA ASN A 109 2.49 13.03 -31.06
C ASN A 109 1.89 11.87 -30.26
N THR A 110 2.62 11.40 -29.26
CA THR A 110 2.21 10.32 -28.35
C THR A 110 2.04 10.92 -26.97
N ASP A 111 0.92 10.63 -26.32
CA ASP A 111 0.68 11.04 -24.94
C ASP A 111 0.99 9.87 -24.00
N ALA A 112 1.79 10.18 -22.97
CA ALA A 112 2.15 9.22 -21.93
C ALA A 112 1.73 9.76 -20.56
N THR A 113 1.08 8.92 -19.77
CA THR A 113 0.65 9.23 -18.41
C THR A 113 1.24 8.21 -17.43
N GLN A 114 1.86 8.72 -16.37
CA GLN A 114 2.36 7.91 -15.27
C GLN A 114 1.57 8.25 -14.00
N ILE A 115 1.10 7.23 -13.31
CA ILE A 115 0.43 7.37 -12.02
C ILE A 115 1.14 6.47 -11.01
N ASN A 116 1.67 7.08 -9.95
CA ASN A 116 2.27 6.38 -8.83
C ASN A 116 1.32 6.45 -7.63
N LYS A 117 0.66 5.34 -7.30
CA LYS A 117 -0.17 5.26 -6.09
C LYS A 117 0.63 4.67 -4.94
N LEU A 118 0.61 5.36 -3.81
CA LEU A 118 1.22 4.92 -2.56
C LEU A 118 0.16 4.95 -1.46
N ALA A 119 -0.09 3.80 -0.84
CA ALA A 119 -0.88 3.69 0.37
C ALA A 119 0.02 3.20 1.50
N VAL A 120 -0.01 3.93 2.62
CA VAL A 120 0.77 3.64 3.81
C VAL A 120 -0.19 3.52 4.98
N ASP A 121 -0.12 2.40 5.68
CA ASP A 121 -0.78 2.20 6.97
C ASP A 121 0.28 2.01 8.05
N GLN A 122 0.27 2.88 9.06
CA GLN A 122 1.18 2.85 10.21
C GLN A 122 0.45 2.44 11.50
N HIS A 123 -0.62 1.66 11.39
CA HIS A 123 -1.41 1.23 12.55
C HIS A 123 -0.53 0.63 13.67
N GLN A 124 -0.83 1.05 14.89
CA GLN A 124 -0.30 0.50 16.13
C GLN A 124 -1.46 0.21 17.08
N GLU A 125 -1.47 -0.99 17.65
CA GLU A 125 -2.38 -1.36 18.73
C GLU A 125 -1.60 -1.37 20.05
N VAL A 126 -2.12 -0.67 21.06
CA VAL A 126 -1.53 -0.59 22.39
C VAL A 126 -2.52 -1.17 23.41
N VAL A 127 -2.13 -2.26 24.05
CA VAL A 127 -2.91 -2.91 25.10
C VAL A 127 -2.29 -2.57 26.45
N ALA A 128 -3.01 -1.80 27.25
CA ALA A 128 -2.66 -1.62 28.66
C ALA A 128 -2.91 -2.95 29.40
N GLY A 129 -1.93 -3.42 30.15
CA GLY A 129 -2.06 -4.60 30.98
C GLY A 129 -3.07 -4.41 32.11
N ILE A 130 -3.64 -5.53 32.55
CA ILE A 130 -4.48 -5.60 33.76
C ILE A 130 -3.53 -5.51 34.97
N GLY A 131 -3.77 -4.56 35.87
CA GLY A 131 -3.07 -4.50 37.15
C GLY A 131 -3.44 -5.71 38.00
N GLY A 132 -2.45 -6.42 38.54
CA GLY A 132 -2.69 -7.55 39.43
C GLY A 132 -3.39 -7.14 40.73
N ASP A 133 -4.17 -8.04 41.31
CA ASP A 133 -4.79 -7.85 42.61
C ASP A 133 -3.69 -7.80 43.69
N GLY A 134 -3.63 -6.69 44.43
CA GLY A 134 -2.76 -6.56 45.59
C GLY A 134 -3.18 -7.54 46.69
N GLY A 135 -2.22 -8.06 47.45
CA GLY A 135 -2.51 -9.08 48.47
C GLY A 135 -3.41 -8.58 49.61
N ASP A 136 -4.55 -9.26 49.81
CA ASP A 136 -5.48 -9.08 50.93
C ASP A 136 -5.36 -10.22 51.97
N GLY A 137 -5.80 -9.99 53.20
CA GLY A 137 -5.93 -11.05 54.24
C GLY A 137 -4.86 -11.04 55.35
N ASN A 138 -4.07 -9.97 55.45
CA ASN A 138 -3.08 -9.80 56.50
C ASN A 138 -3.74 -9.56 57.86
N PHE A 139 -3.97 -10.63 58.63
CA PHE A 139 -4.53 -10.59 59.98
C PHE A 139 -3.50 -11.09 61.00
N ALA A 140 -3.07 -10.22 61.91
CA ALA A 140 -2.18 -10.60 63.00
C ALA A 140 -2.96 -10.68 64.32
N TRP A 141 -2.93 -11.84 64.96
CA TRP A 141 -3.65 -12.09 66.21
C TRP A 141 -2.69 -12.09 67.40
N GLY A 142 -3.00 -11.28 68.43
CA GLY A 142 -2.19 -11.12 69.65
C GLY A 142 -2.03 -12.41 70.47
N GLY A 143 -0.93 -12.52 71.24
CA GLY A 143 -0.74 -13.62 72.19
C GLY A 143 -1.70 -13.50 73.37
N GLY A 144 -2.58 -14.49 73.57
CA GLY A 144 -3.43 -14.56 74.75
C GLY A 144 -2.63 -14.98 76.00
N VAL A 145 -2.89 -14.32 77.13
CA VAL A 145 -2.28 -14.69 78.41
C VAL A 145 -3.37 -15.19 79.36
N THR A 146 -3.20 -16.38 79.90
CA THR A 146 -4.14 -16.99 80.85
C THR A 146 -3.39 -17.41 82.11
N PHE A 147 -3.92 -17.01 83.27
CA PHE A 147 -3.40 -17.41 84.58
C PHE A 147 -4.33 -18.44 85.21
N HIS A 148 -3.80 -19.57 85.62
CA HIS A 148 -4.50 -20.56 86.44
C HIS A 148 -3.90 -20.52 87.85
N LEU A 149 -4.74 -20.37 88.86
CA LEU A 149 -4.34 -20.32 90.26
C LEU A 149 -5.11 -21.41 90.99
N ASP A 150 -4.43 -22.51 91.27
CA ASP A 150 -4.99 -23.61 92.05
C ASP A 150 -4.69 -23.41 93.53
N THR A 151 -5.71 -23.59 94.36
CA THR A 151 -5.53 -23.75 95.79
C THR A 151 -5.25 -25.22 96.08
N LEU A 152 -4.18 -25.51 96.81
CA LEU A 152 -3.95 -26.83 97.42
C LEU A 152 -5.05 -27.18 98.43
#